data_AF-A0A2S1LHM3-F1
#
_entry.id   AF-A0A2S1LHM3-F1
#
_cell.length_a   1.000
_cell.length_b   1.000
_cell.length_c   1.000
_cell.angle_alpha   90.00
_cell.angle_beta   90.00
_cell.angle_gamma   90.00
#
_symmetry.space_group_name_H-M   'P 1'
#
loop_
_entity.id
_entity.type
_entity.pdbx_description
1 polymer ?
#
loop_
_entity_poly.entity_id
_entity_poly.type
_entity_poly.pdbx_seq_one_letter_code
_entity_poly.pdbx_strand_id
1 'polypeptide(L)' 'MLVSKDENIKTSAVYVASLILKKIQKQKVDKISIFEISKELKKYNITRYRHMFFGLAFLFSSGIIDFKEPFIYIKNKND' A
#
# COMPACT_ATOMS: atom_id res chain seq x y z
N MET A 1 -6.02 11.51 -7.86
CA MET A 1 -6.36 12.29 -6.65
C MET A 1 -6.20 11.39 -5.43
N LEU A 2 -5.86 11.95 -4.26
CA LEU A 2 -5.77 11.17 -3.02
C LEU A 2 -7.14 10.63 -2.61
N VAL A 3 -8.17 11.47 -2.72
CA VAL A 3 -9.59 11.17 -2.54
C VAL A 3 -10.38 12.07 -3.50
N SER A 4 -11.49 11.58 -4.05
CA SER A 4 -12.47 12.37 -4.79
C SER A 4 -13.87 12.04 -4.29
N LYS A 5 -14.79 13.01 -4.34
CA LYS A 5 -16.21 12.79 -3.99
C LYS A 5 -16.93 11.88 -5.01
N ASP A 6 -16.44 11.88 -6.24
CA ASP A 6 -17.06 11.15 -7.36
C ASP A 6 -16.47 9.74 -7.54
N GLU A 7 -15.34 9.45 -6.87
CA GLU A 7 -14.67 8.14 -6.96
C GLU A 7 -15.04 7.24 -5.77
N ASN A 8 -15.00 5.92 -6.00
CA ASN A 8 -15.17 4.96 -4.92
C ASN A 8 -14.03 5.08 -3.90
N ILE A 9 -14.35 5.53 -2.70
CA ILE A 9 -13.39 5.74 -1.61
C ILE A 9 -12.60 4.47 -1.25
N LYS A 10 -13.19 3.28 -1.43
CA LYS A 10 -12.51 1.98 -1.20
C LYS A 10 -11.45 1.65 -2.25
N THR A 11 -11.25 2.52 -3.23
CA THR A 11 -10.21 2.40 -4.25
C THR A 11 -9.27 3.60 -4.29
N SER A 12 -9.47 4.56 -3.36
CA SER A 12 -8.62 5.72 -3.18
C SER A 12 -7.21 5.33 -2.73
N ALA A 13 -6.22 6.16 -3.06
CA ALA A 13 -4.82 5.89 -2.71
C ALA A 13 -4.64 5.72 -1.18
N VAL A 14 -5.28 6.58 -0.40
CA VAL A 14 -5.20 6.57 1.07
C VAL A 14 -5.82 5.31 1.66
N TYR A 15 -6.99 4.89 1.15
CA TYR A 15 -7.62 3.66 1.61
C TYR A 15 -6.76 2.42 1.28
N VAL A 16 -6.27 2.32 0.05
CA VAL A 16 -5.40 1.21 -0.37
C VAL A 16 -4.12 1.18 0.47
N ALA A 17 -3.48 2.33 0.69
CA ALA A 17 -2.30 2.46 1.54
C ALA A 17 -2.57 2.00 2.98
N SER A 18 -3.73 2.32 3.54
CA SER A 18 -4.12 1.87 4.88
C SER A 18 -4.21 0.34 4.99
N LEU A 19 -4.72 -0.33 3.95
CA LEU A 19 -4.79 -1.79 3.90
C LEU A 19 -3.40 -2.41 3.83
N ILE A 20 -2.50 -1.82 3.03
CA ILE A 20 -1.11 -2.26 2.92
C ILE A 20 -0.40 -2.15 4.27
N LEU A 21 -0.48 -1.00 4.94
CA LEU A 21 0.15 -0.82 6.25
C LEU A 21 -0.45 -1.76 7.31
N LYS A 22 -1.78 -1.93 7.32
CA LYS A 22 -2.46 -2.86 8.23
C LYS A 22 -1.99 -4.30 8.02
N LYS A 23 -1.71 -4.69 6.78
CA LYS A 23 -1.16 -6.01 6.46
C LYS A 23 0.25 -6.18 7.02
N ILE A 24 1.13 -5.20 6.79
CA ILE A 24 2.52 -5.23 7.27
C ILE A 24 2.56 -5.28 8.80
N GLN A 25 1.80 -4.41 9.48
CA GLN A 25 1.70 -4.35 10.94
C GLN A 25 1.21 -5.67 11.55
N LYS A 26 0.20 -6.31 10.93
CA LYS A 26 -0.32 -7.61 11.40
C LYS A 26 0.70 -8.74 11.30
N GLN A 27 1.57 -8.71 10.30
CA GLN A 27 2.60 -9.71 10.12
C GLN A 27 3.82 -9.49 11.03
N LYS A 28 3.95 -8.30 11.66
CA LYS A 28 5.14 -7.89 12.45
C LYS A 28 6.45 -8.08 11.67
N VAL A 29 6.42 -7.69 10.39
CA VAL A 29 7.57 -7.76 9.48
C VAL A 29 7.95 -6.36 9.02
N ASP A 30 9.25 -6.14 8.79
CA ASP A 30 9.76 -4.86 8.29
C ASP A 30 9.63 -4.73 6.76
N LYS A 31 9.32 -5.84 6.08
CA LYS A 31 9.17 -5.89 4.63
C LYS A 31 8.05 -6.81 4.18
N ILE A 32 7.49 -6.55 3.00
CA ILE A 32 6.48 -7.38 2.36
C ILE A 32 6.74 -7.43 0.85
N SER A 33 6.47 -8.57 0.21
CA SER A 33 6.57 -8.65 -1.25
C SER A 33 5.38 -7.94 -1.93
N ILE A 34 5.60 -7.37 -3.12
CA ILE A 34 4.52 -6.77 -3.91
C ILE A 34 3.42 -7.79 -4.28
N PHE A 35 3.78 -9.08 -4.38
CA PHE A 35 2.85 -10.17 -4.66
C PHE A 35 1.93 -10.46 -3.47
N GLU A 36 2.44 -10.40 -2.24
CA GLU A 36 1.62 -10.53 -1.03
C GLU A 36 0.66 -9.35 -0.86
N ILE A 37 1.11 -8.13 -1.17
CA ILE A 37 0.24 -6.96 -1.20
C ILE A 37 -0.89 -7.16 -2.21
N SER A 38 -0.57 -7.57 -3.45
CA SER A 38 -1.57 -7.86 -4.47
C SER A 38 -2.58 -8.91 -4.01
N LYS A 39 -2.11 -9.99 -3.37
CA LYS A 39 -2.97 -11.05 -2.81
C LYS A 39 -3.87 -10.53 -1.70
N GLU A 40 -3.37 -9.65 -0.84
CA GLU A 40 -4.17 -9.05 0.24
C GLU A 40 -5.24 -8.09 -0.31
N LEU A 41 -4.89 -7.23 -1.25
CA LEU A 41 -5.82 -6.27 -1.86
C LEU A 41 -6.97 -6.95 -2.61
N LYS A 42 -6.73 -8.12 -3.23
CA LYS A 42 -7.79 -8.93 -3.85
C LYS A 42 -8.90 -9.32 -2.88
N LYS A 43 -8.60 -9.51 -1.58
CA LYS A 43 -9.62 -9.81 -0.55
C LYS A 43 -10.63 -8.67 -0.35
N TYR A 44 -10.27 -7.46 -0.76
CA TYR A 44 -11.08 -6.25 -0.67
C TYR A 44 -11.65 -5.83 -2.03
N ASN A 45 -11.66 -6.73 -3.02
CA ASN A 45 -12.06 -6.47 -4.41
C ASN A 45 -11.22 -5.39 -5.13
N ILE A 46 -10.00 -5.13 -4.67
CA ILE A 46 -9.06 -4.22 -5.32
C ILE A 46 -8.16 -5.07 -6.24
N THR A 47 -8.60 -5.24 -7.49
CA THR A 47 -7.92 -6.11 -8.47
C THR A 47 -7.14 -5.35 -9.54
N ARG A 48 -7.50 -4.09 -9.79
CA ARG A 48 -6.84 -3.27 -10.82
C ARG A 48 -5.50 -2.75 -10.30
N TYR A 49 -4.44 -2.99 -11.08
CA TYR A 49 -3.08 -2.55 -10.79
C TYR A 49 -2.98 -1.08 -10.36
N ARG A 50 -3.73 -0.18 -11.02
CA ARG A 50 -3.66 1.27 -10.74
C ARG A 50 -3.93 1.63 -9.29
N HIS A 51 -4.82 0.92 -8.60
CA HIS A 51 -5.17 1.22 -7.21
C HIS A 51 -4.03 0.85 -6.27
N MET A 52 -3.42 -0.33 -6.49
CA MET A 52 -2.21 -0.75 -5.77
C MET A 52 -1.05 0.22 -6.03
N PHE A 53 -0.83 0.59 -7.30
CA PHE A 53 0.20 1.54 -7.69
C PHE A 53 0.02 2.88 -6.97
N PHE A 54 -1.17 3.47 -6.98
CA PHE A 54 -1.39 4.75 -6.30
C PHE A 54 -1.27 4.66 -4.77
N GLY A 55 -1.71 3.56 -4.15
CA GLY A 55 -1.49 3.34 -2.72
C GLY A 55 -0.01 3.25 -2.36
N LEU A 56 0.77 2.54 -3.18
CA LEU A 56 2.22 2.42 -3.03
C LEU A 56 2.95 3.75 -3.29
N ALA A 57 2.58 4.46 -4.36
CA ALA A 57 3.13 5.78 -4.68
C ALA A 57 2.85 6.79 -3.57
N PHE A 58 1.65 6.75 -2.96
CA PHE A 58 1.30 7.59 -1.81
C PHE A 58 2.21 7.29 -0.60
N LEU A 59 2.40 6.02 -0.25
CA LEU A 59 3.27 5.64 0.87
C LEU A 59 4.73 6.03 0.62
N PHE A 60 5.23 5.83 -0.60
CA PHE A 60 6.60 6.15 -0.98
C PHE A 60 6.85 7.66 -0.97
N SER A 61 5.96 8.45 -1.59
CA SER A 61 6.06 9.92 -1.59
C SER A 61 5.92 10.52 -0.19
N SER A 62 5.24 9.83 0.74
CA SER A 62 5.16 10.22 2.14
C SER A 62 6.38 9.80 2.99
N GLY A 63 7.38 9.14 2.39
CA GLY A 63 8.56 8.65 3.09
C GLY A 63 8.30 7.49 4.05
N ILE A 64 7.15 6.82 3.96
CA ILE A 64 6.77 5.72 4.87
C ILE A 64 7.39 4.39 4.43
N ILE A 65 7.59 4.22 3.14
CA ILE A 65 8.15 2.99 2.58
C ILE A 65 9.34 3.27 1.67
N ASP A 66 10.11 2.23 1.42
CA ASP A 66 11.13 2.17 0.38
C ASP A 66 10.94 0.92 -0.50
N PHE A 67 11.36 1.01 -1.77
CA PHE A 67 11.34 -0.12 -2.69
C PHE A 67 12.73 -0.73 -2.79
N LYS A 68 12.82 -2.04 -2.53
CA LYS A 68 14.00 -2.86 -2.81
C LYS A 68 13.48 -4.15 -3.43
N GLU A 69 13.35 -4.15 -4.75
CA GLU A 69 12.58 -5.11 -5.52
C GLU A 69 12.95 -6.57 -5.20
N PRO A 70 11.96 -7.48 -5.12
CA PRO A 70 10.51 -7.28 -5.27
C PRO A 70 9.80 -6.88 -3.96
N PHE A 71 10.56 -6.43 -2.95
CA PHE A 71 10.08 -6.12 -1.61
C PHE A 71 9.88 -4.63 -1.38
N ILE A 72 8.95 -4.34 -0.48
CA ILE A 72 8.67 -3.02 0.06
C ILE A 72 9.03 -3.05 1.53
N TYR A 73 9.85 -2.09 1.96
CA TYR A 73 10.33 -1.96 3.33
C TYR A 73 9.63 -0.79 4.02
N ILE A 74 9.28 -0.94 5.29
CA ILE A 74 8.85 0.21 6.11
C ILE A 74 10.10 1.00 6.48
N LYS A 75 10.06 2.32 6.25
CA LYS A 75 11.06 3.23 6.79
C LYS A 75 10.76 3.45 8.28
N ASN A 76 11.65 3.00 9.14
CA ASN A 76 11.59 3.33 10.56
C ASN A 76 12.17 4.73 10.76
N LYS A 77 11.57 5.50 11.67
CA LYS A 77 11.91 6.92 11.93
C LYS A 77 13.30 7.15 12.52
N ASN A 78 14.13 6.09 12.63
CA ASN A 78 15.43 6.08 13.30
C ASN A 78 16.61 5.85 12.34
N ASP A 79 16.38 5.85 11.02
CA ASP A 79 17.44 5.90 10.00
C ASP A 79 17.64 7.35 9.50
#